data_AF-A0A926MU94-F1
#
_entry.id   AF-A0A926MU94-F1
#
_cell.length_a   1.000
_cell.length_b   1.000
_cell.length_c   1.000
_cell.angle_alpha   90.00
_cell.angle_beta   90.00
_cell.angle_gamma   90.00
#
_symmetry.space_group_name_H-M   'P 1'
#
loop_
_entity.id
_entity.type
_entity.pdbx_description
1 polymer ?
#
loop_
_entity_poly.entity_id
_entity_poly.type
_entity_poly.pdbx_seq_one_letter_code
_entity_poly.pdbx_strand_id
1 'polypeptide(L)' 'MSKTSIVIVIYIIGLIFGALFLKIWSADTSIFKGLLGLGWTALLLIGIFFAEKNEKN' A
#
# COMPACT_ATOMS: atom_id res chain seq x y z
N MET A 1 4.53 -6.32 -18.59
CA MET A 1 4.25 -5.36 -17.49
C MET A 1 5.56 -5.08 -16.78
N SER A 2 5.88 -3.81 -16.50
CA SER A 2 7.05 -3.48 -15.68
C SER A 2 6.90 -4.09 -14.28
N LYS A 3 8.02 -4.38 -13.61
CA LYS A 3 8.02 -4.88 -12.22
C LYS A 3 7.24 -3.92 -11.30
N THR A 4 7.32 -2.63 -11.60
CA THR A 4 6.55 -1.54 -10.97
C THR A 4 5.04 -1.73 -11.09
N SER A 5 4.53 -2.16 -12.25
CA SER A 5 3.10 -2.42 -12.45
C SER A 5 2.60 -3.56 -11.54
N ILE A 6 3.41 -4.61 -11.37
CA ILE A 6 3.07 -5.76 -10.50
C ILE A 6 2.98 -5.32 -9.04
N VAL A 7 3.93 -4.49 -8.59
CA VAL A 7 3.93 -3.96 -7.21
C VAL A 7 2.71 -3.07 -6.95
N ILE A 8 2.33 -2.22 -7.90
CA ILE A 8 1.14 -1.38 -7.79
C ILE A 8 -0.14 -2.24 -7.69
N VAL A 9 -0.24 -3.32 -8.47
CA VAL A 9 -1.39 -4.24 -8.40
C VAL A 9 -1.46 -4.92 -7.02
N ILE A 10 -0.35 -5.41 -6.49
CA ILE A 10 -0.29 -6.01 -5.14
C ILE A 10 -0.69 -4.98 -4.09
N TYR A 11 -0.23 -3.73 -4.23
CA TYR A 11 -0.59 -2.64 -3.33
C TYR A 11 -2.09 -2.34 -3.33
N ILE A 12 -2.70 -2.24 -4.53
CA ILE A 12 -4.15 -1.97 -4.67
C ILE A 12 -4.99 -3.10 -4.06
N ILE A 13 -4.62 -4.37 -4.28
CA ILE A 13 -5.30 -5.52 -3.66
C ILE A 13 -5.24 -5.40 -2.13
N GLY A 14 -4.06 -5.06 -1.61
CA GLY A 14 -3.87 -4.82 -0.19
C GLY A 14 -4.71 -3.65 0.35
N LEU A 15 -4.82 -2.55 -0.40
CA LEU A 15 -5.63 -1.37 -0.04
C LEU A 15 -7.12 -1.72 0.04
N ILE A 16 -7.62 -2.48 -0.94
CA ILE A 16 -9.00 -2.96 -0.97
C ILE A 16 -9.26 -3.87 0.25
N PHE A 17 -8.31 -4.75 0.57
CA PHE A 17 -8.41 -5.60 1.76
C PHE A 17 -8.46 -4.77 3.05
N GLY A 18 -7.59 -3.76 3.20
CA GLY A 18 -7.60 -2.85 4.35
C GLY A 18 -8.87 -2.01 4.46
N ALA A 19 -9.45 -1.59 3.33
CA ALA A 19 -10.71 -0.85 3.32
C ALA A 19 -11.90 -1.72 3.74
N LEU A 20 -11.99 -2.96 3.23
CA LEU A 20 -13.13 -3.85 3.45
C LEU A 20 -13.08 -4.59 4.79
N PHE A 21 -11.93 -5.14 5.17
CA PHE A 21 -11.79 -5.96 6.38
C PHE A 21 -11.46 -5.13 7.63
N LEU A 22 -10.59 -4.13 7.49
CA LEU A 22 -10.14 -3.32 8.63
C LEU A 22 -10.97 -2.05 8.84
N LYS A 23 -11.96 -1.77 7.96
CA LYS A 23 -12.81 -0.56 8.01
C LYS A 23 -11.97 0.71 8.27
N ILE A 24 -10.77 0.79 7.69
CA ILE A 24 -9.82 1.90 7.88
C ILE A 24 -10.43 3.23 7.41
N TRP A 25 -11.32 3.16 6.43
CA TRP A 25 -12.07 4.29 5.88
C TRP A 25 -13.33 4.68 6.67
N SER A 26 -13.63 3.97 7.76
CA SER A 26 -14.80 4.25 8.60
C SER A 26 -14.52 5.51 9.42
N ALA A 27 -15.48 6.45 9.39
CA ALA A 27 -15.38 7.83 9.91
C ALA A 27 -15.09 7.97 11.41
N ASP A 28 -15.11 6.88 12.19
CA ASP A 28 -14.60 6.85 13.56
C ASP A 28 -13.08 7.03 13.56
N THR A 29 -12.62 8.27 13.69
CA THR A 29 -11.22 8.69 13.70
C THR A 29 -10.52 8.20 14.97
N SER A 30 -10.09 6.94 14.95
CA SER A 30 -9.08 6.42 15.87
C SER A 30 -7.70 6.73 15.29
N ILE A 31 -6.81 7.30 16.09
CA ILE A 31 -5.40 7.58 15.74
C ILE A 31 -4.72 6.35 15.13
N PHE A 32 -5.09 5.15 15.57
CA PHE A 32 -4.61 3.88 15.02
C PHE A 32 -4.92 3.69 13.53
N LYS A 33 -6.08 4.16 13.04
CA LYS A 33 -6.46 4.06 11.62
C LYS A 33 -5.60 4.97 10.75
N GLY A 34 -5.28 6.17 11.24
CA GLY A 34 -4.35 7.08 10.57
C GLY A 34 -2.94 6.50 10.50
N LEU A 35 -2.47 5.87 11.59
CA LEU A 35 -1.17 5.21 11.63
C LEU A 35 -1.11 3.98 10.70
N LEU A 36 -2.20 3.21 10.60
CA LEU A 36 -2.34 2.13 9.63
C LEU A 36 -2.29 2.65 8.19
N GLY A 37 -2.95 3.77 7.90
CA GLY A 37 -2.88 4.42 6.60
C GLY A 37 -1.45 4.85 6.25
N LEU A 38 -0.74 5.48 7.19
CA LEU A 38 0.68 5.84 7.02
C LEU A 38 1.58 4.61 6.83
N GLY A 39 1.37 3.54 7.59
CA GLY A 39 2.06 2.28 7.41
C GLY A 39 1.80 1.67 6.02
N TRP A 40 0.57 1.80 5.51
CA TRP A 40 0.22 1.37 4.17
C TRP A 40 0.96 2.16 3.09
N THR A 41 1.06 3.48 3.24
CA THR A 41 1.83 4.34 2.33
C THR A 41 3.32 4.02 2.36
N ALA A 42 3.89 3.71 3.54
CA ALA A 42 5.28 3.30 3.65
C ALA A 42 5.57 1.98 2.91
N LEU A 43 4.64 1.01 2.98
CA LEU A 43 4.75 -0.26 2.23
C LEU A 43 4.74 -0.04 0.71
N LEU A 44 3.91 0.87 0.20
CA LEU A 44 3.94 1.26 -1.22
C LEU A 44 5.32 1.76 -1.62
N LEU A 45 5.86 2.71 -0.85
CA LEU A 45 7.14 3.36 -1.16
C LEU A 45 8.29 2.35 -1.16
N ILE A 46 8.32 1.42 -0.19
CA ILE A 46 9.30 0.33 -0.15
C ILE A 46 9.15 -0.58 -1.38
N GLY A 47 7.92 -0.91 -1.75
CA GLY A 47 7.62 -1.73 -2.93
C GLY A 47 8.11 -1.07 -4.21
N ILE A 48 7.80 0.22 -4.42
CA ILE A 48 8.23 0.98 -5.59
C ILE A 48 9.76 1.06 -5.63
N PHE A 49 10.39 1.39 -4.51
CA PHE A 49 11.86 1.45 -4.43
C PHE A 49 12.52 0.14 -4.85
N PHE A 50 11.96 -1.01 -4.43
CA PHE A 50 12.51 -2.31 -4.79
C PHE A 50 12.19 -2.71 -6.25
N ALA A 51 11.03 -2.31 -6.76
CA ALA A 51 10.64 -2.52 -8.15
C ALA A 51 11.54 -1.74 -9.11
N GLU A 52 11.76 -0.45 -8.83
CA GLU A 52 12.63 0.42 -9.64
C GLU A 52 14.09 0.00 -9.56
N LYS A 53 14.59 -0.39 -8.38
CA LYS A 53 15.96 -0.92 -8.23
C LYS A 53 16.23 -2.15 -9.10
N ASN A 54 15.18 -2.94 -9.40
CA ASN A 54 15.26 -4.13 -10.23
C ASN A 54 14.99 -3.89 -11.73
N GLU A 55 14.59 -2.68 -12.10
CA GLU A 55 14.35 -2.26 -13.50
C GLU A 55 15.58 -1.56 -14.11
N LYS A 56 16.53 -1.14 -13.25
CA LYS A 56 17.78 -0.45 -13.66
C LYS A 56 18.98 -1.37 -13.95
N ASN A 57 18.78 -2.68 -14.12
CA ASN A 57 19.83 -3.63 -14.56
C ASN A 57 19.66 -3.94 -16.04
#